data_AF-A0AAP3BCF8-F1
#
_entry.id   AF-A0AAP3BCF8-F1
#
_cell.length_a   1.000
_cell.length_b   1.000
_cell.length_c   1.000
_cell.angle_alpha   90.00
_cell.angle_beta   90.00
_cell.angle_gamma   90.00
#
_symmetry.space_group_name_H-M   'P 1'
#
loop_
_entity.id
_entity.type
_entity.pdbx_description
1 polymer ?
#
loop_
_entity_poly.entity_id
_entity_poly.type
_entity_poly.pdbx_seq_one_letter_code
_entity_poly.pdbx_strand_id
1 'polypeptide(L)'
;MRLDLSPYLFHFTDSIDTLWVILGELCLKSPKHNYVCFTETPLCMMVPMLDYMAKTKKPMLGKFGIGFKRDMLIEDYGARPVIYCDFLDKFDIGEDSHWLYEELDIQKHDFQWLREWRIKGSFDFSKVDRNNIVIVVENKNDIETCGYYVDNIVPHYDNGEFYDADFDIKRLYRCVALDELKKEIKDNILGDYELKAIIEKQKIDEIVEL
;
A
#
# COMPACT_ATOMS: atom_id res chain seq x y z
N MET A 1 19.03 -12.30 6.52
CA MET A 1 17.92 -11.50 5.94
C MET A 1 18.09 -10.06 6.43
N ARG A 2 18.00 -9.06 5.54
CA ARG A 2 18.20 -7.65 5.89
C ARG A 2 16.88 -7.08 6.43
N LEU A 3 16.86 -6.67 7.70
CA LEU A 3 15.66 -6.16 8.38
C LEU A 3 15.24 -4.77 7.89
N ASP A 4 16.13 -4.07 7.20
CA ASP A 4 15.91 -2.72 6.66
C ASP A 4 15.32 -2.72 5.24
N LEU A 5 14.90 -3.87 4.71
CA LEU A 5 14.24 -4.00 3.41
C LEU A 5 12.87 -4.65 3.58
N SER A 6 11.86 -4.08 2.92
CA SER A 6 10.55 -4.69 2.85
C SER A 6 10.46 -5.70 1.69
N PRO A 7 9.75 -6.83 1.85
CA PRO A 7 9.37 -7.68 0.73
C PRO A 7 8.21 -7.10 -0.10
N TYR A 8 7.69 -5.93 0.28
CA TYR A 8 6.67 -5.18 -0.44
C TYR A 8 7.19 -3.78 -0.82
N LEU A 9 6.60 -3.17 -1.85
CA LEU A 9 6.70 -1.73 -2.09
C LEU A 9 5.33 -1.11 -1.83
N PHE A 10 5.28 -0.07 -1.01
CA PHE A 10 4.03 0.54 -0.56
C PHE A 10 3.79 1.89 -1.23
N HIS A 11 2.56 2.12 -1.67
CA HIS A 11 2.04 3.42 -2.06
C HIS A 11 1.04 3.88 -0.99
N PHE A 12 1.33 4.99 -0.31
CA PHE A 12 0.42 5.56 0.69
C PHE A 12 -0.47 6.64 0.08
N THR A 13 -1.73 6.66 0.49
CA THR A 13 -2.75 7.61 0.09
C THR A 13 -3.13 8.49 1.27
N ASP A 14 -3.66 9.67 0.97
CA ASP A 14 -4.10 10.66 1.95
C ASP A 14 -5.38 10.27 2.70
N SER A 15 -6.26 9.51 2.05
CA SER A 15 -7.55 9.09 2.59
C SER A 15 -7.94 7.68 2.17
N ILE A 16 -8.92 7.12 2.89
CA ILE A 16 -9.57 5.86 2.54
C ILE A 16 -10.39 5.99 1.25
N ASP A 17 -10.98 7.15 0.97
CA ASP A 17 -11.73 7.40 -0.27
C ASP A 17 -10.82 7.29 -1.50
N THR A 18 -9.63 7.89 -1.42
CA THR A 18 -8.61 7.76 -2.48
C THR A 18 -8.21 6.30 -2.69
N LEU A 19 -8.02 5.54 -1.60
CA LEU A 19 -7.72 4.12 -1.67
C LEU A 19 -8.86 3.32 -2.30
N TRP A 20 -10.11 3.64 -1.96
CA TRP A 20 -11.30 3.00 -2.53
C TRP A 20 -11.40 3.23 -4.04
N VAL A 21 -11.13 4.45 -4.52
CA VAL A 21 -11.05 4.76 -5.96
C VAL A 21 -9.96 3.94 -6.64
N ILE A 22 -8.76 3.87 -6.07
CA ILE A 22 -7.64 3.08 -6.60
C ILE A 22 -8.03 1.59 -6.73
N LEU A 23 -8.68 1.03 -5.71
CA LEU A 23 -9.11 -0.36 -5.70
C LEU A 23 -10.27 -0.62 -6.66
N GLY A 24 -11.17 0.33 -6.86
CA GLY A 24 -12.26 0.24 -7.84
C GLY A 24 -11.75 0.32 -9.29
N GLU A 25 -10.79 1.21 -9.56
CA GLU A 25 -10.18 1.36 -10.88
C GLU A 25 -9.09 0.31 -11.19
N LEU A 26 -8.60 -0.39 -10.16
CA LEU A 26 -7.45 -1.29 -10.23
C LEU A 26 -6.21 -0.62 -10.84
N CYS A 27 -6.03 0.68 -10.57
CA CYS A 27 -4.96 1.47 -11.17
C CYS A 27 -4.45 2.55 -10.22
N LEU A 28 -3.13 2.65 -10.07
CA LEU A 28 -2.46 3.80 -9.45
C LEU A 28 -2.15 4.85 -10.50
N LYS A 29 -2.50 6.10 -10.22
CA LYS A 29 -2.26 7.25 -11.10
C LYS A 29 -1.74 8.41 -10.27
N SER A 30 -0.67 9.05 -10.74
CA SER A 30 -0.21 10.30 -10.15
C SER A 30 -0.82 11.49 -10.90
N PRO A 31 -1.50 12.42 -10.22
CA PRO A 31 -2.00 13.63 -10.85
C PRO A 31 -0.89 14.65 -11.12
N LYS A 32 0.30 14.47 -10.53
CA LYS A 32 1.42 15.43 -10.56
C LYS A 32 2.58 14.99 -11.43
N HIS A 33 2.76 13.69 -11.59
CA HIS A 33 3.92 13.10 -12.25
C HIS A 33 3.48 12.08 -13.28
N ASN A 34 4.33 11.82 -14.27
CA ASN A 34 4.14 10.73 -15.23
C ASN A 34 4.72 9.40 -14.70
N TYR A 35 4.65 9.19 -13.39
CA TYR A 35 5.11 7.98 -12.70
C TYR A 35 4.36 7.81 -11.37
N VAL A 36 4.31 6.57 -10.89
CA VAL A 36 3.79 6.21 -9.55
C VAL A 36 4.98 5.94 -8.64
N CYS A 37 4.90 6.45 -7.41
CA CYS A 37 5.93 6.30 -6.38
C CYS A 37 5.54 5.22 -5.37
N PHE A 38 6.53 4.48 -4.89
CA PHE A 38 6.42 3.50 -3.83
C PHE A 38 7.60 3.66 -2.87
N THR A 39 7.46 3.16 -1.64
CA THR A 39 8.55 3.07 -0.66
C THR A 39 8.88 1.61 -0.36
N GLU A 40 10.18 1.28 -0.29
CA GLU A 40 10.68 -0.01 0.22
C GLU A 40 10.94 0.03 1.74
N THR A 41 10.71 1.17 2.37
CA THR A 41 10.93 1.32 3.81
C THR A 41 9.99 0.35 4.54
N PRO A 42 10.53 -0.52 5.42
CA PRO A 42 9.73 -1.49 6.14
C PRO A 42 8.51 -0.86 6.79
N LEU A 43 7.33 -1.44 6.58
CA LEU A 43 6.08 -0.93 7.14
C LEU A 43 6.16 -0.83 8.67
N CYS A 44 6.85 -1.77 9.32
CA CYS A 44 7.09 -1.74 10.75
C CYS A 44 7.89 -0.50 11.21
N MET A 45 8.79 0.01 10.37
CA MET A 45 9.54 1.25 10.61
C MET A 45 8.76 2.50 10.22
N MET A 46 7.80 2.36 9.29
CA MET A 46 6.94 3.46 8.86
C MET A 46 5.90 3.86 9.92
N VAL A 47 5.39 2.92 10.74
CA VAL A 47 4.30 3.22 11.70
C VAL A 47 4.56 4.45 12.57
N PRO A 48 5.71 4.60 13.26
CA PRO A 48 5.96 5.79 14.07
C PRO A 48 6.11 7.07 13.25
N MET A 49 6.63 6.96 12.01
CA MET A 49 6.79 8.08 11.09
C MET A 49 5.44 8.57 10.57
N LEU A 50 4.52 7.66 10.21
CA LEU A 50 3.16 7.99 9.80
C LEU A 50 2.40 8.70 10.93
N ASP A 51 2.54 8.23 12.18
CA ASP A 51 1.98 8.89 13.36
C ASP A 51 2.57 10.28 13.61
N TYR A 52 3.87 10.46 13.36
CA TYR A 52 4.52 11.77 13.46
C TYR A 52 4.01 12.72 12.38
N MET A 53 3.96 12.26 11.12
CA MET A 53 3.52 13.07 9.97
C MET A 53 2.05 13.48 10.09
N ALA A 54 1.18 12.62 10.61
CA ALA A 54 -0.24 12.91 10.81
C ALA A 54 -0.49 14.12 11.75
N LYS A 55 0.48 14.50 12.58
CA LYS A 55 0.42 15.70 13.44
C LYS A 55 0.73 17.00 12.68
N THR A 56 1.27 16.90 11.47
CA THR A 56 1.58 18.05 10.62
C THR A 56 0.34 18.50 9.85
N LYS A 57 0.26 19.79 9.49
CA LYS A 57 -0.89 20.32 8.74
C LYS A 57 -1.02 19.74 7.32
N LYS A 58 0.06 19.19 6.77
CA LYS A 58 0.16 18.63 5.42
C LYS A 58 1.11 17.43 5.49
N PRO A 59 0.62 16.25 5.94
CA PRO A 59 1.44 15.06 6.00
C PRO A 59 1.97 14.71 4.61
N MET A 60 3.24 14.29 4.53
CA MET A 60 3.83 13.82 3.29
C MET A 60 3.28 12.46 2.86
N LEU A 61 2.99 11.60 3.83
CA LEU A 61 2.38 10.28 3.63
C LEU A 61 1.16 10.17 4.54
N GLY A 62 0.07 9.62 4.00
CA GLY A 62 -1.10 9.28 4.78
C GLY A 62 -1.02 7.88 5.38
N LYS A 63 -2.07 7.49 6.11
CA LYS A 63 -2.12 6.23 6.88
C LYS A 63 -2.84 5.09 6.17
N PHE A 64 -3.35 5.35 4.97
CA PHE A 64 -3.96 4.37 4.10
C PHE A 64 -2.98 4.06 2.96
N GLY A 65 -3.02 2.85 2.43
CA GLY A 65 -2.10 2.50 1.35
C GLY A 65 -2.33 1.13 0.75
N ILE A 66 -1.54 0.86 -0.28
CA ILE A 66 -1.52 -0.40 -1.00
C ILE A 66 -0.08 -0.83 -1.20
N GLY A 67 0.22 -2.07 -0.84
CA GLY A 67 1.51 -2.72 -1.00
C GLY A 67 1.46 -3.81 -2.05
N PHE A 68 2.53 -3.96 -2.81
CA PHE A 68 2.70 -5.03 -3.79
C PHE A 68 3.99 -5.78 -3.53
N LYS A 69 4.04 -7.08 -3.79
CA LYS A 69 5.29 -7.84 -3.66
C LYS A 69 6.37 -7.18 -4.50
N ARG A 70 7.50 -6.87 -3.86
CA ARG A 70 8.59 -6.10 -4.47
C ARG A 70 9.12 -6.78 -5.71
N ASP A 71 9.48 -8.05 -5.59
CA ASP A 71 10.15 -8.77 -6.68
C ASP A 71 9.24 -8.84 -7.93
N MET A 72 7.92 -9.02 -7.74
CA MET A 72 6.93 -8.95 -8.83
C MET A 72 6.89 -7.57 -9.50
N LEU A 73 6.90 -6.47 -8.74
CA LEU A 73 6.93 -5.13 -9.35
C LEU A 73 8.21 -4.89 -10.16
N ILE A 74 9.34 -5.44 -9.72
CA ILE A 74 10.64 -5.28 -10.40
C ILE A 74 10.69 -6.10 -11.69
N GLU A 75 10.33 -7.38 -11.59
CA GLU A 75 10.47 -8.37 -12.64
C GLU A 75 9.39 -8.20 -13.72
N ASP A 76 8.14 -7.99 -13.31
CA ASP A 76 6.99 -8.02 -14.24
C ASP A 76 6.55 -6.61 -14.68
N TYR A 77 6.77 -5.59 -13.84
CA TYR A 77 6.23 -4.23 -14.06
C TYR A 77 7.28 -3.13 -14.17
N GLY A 78 8.56 -3.49 -14.14
CA GLY A 78 9.64 -2.56 -14.43
C GLY A 78 9.85 -1.48 -13.36
N ALA A 79 9.48 -1.73 -12.11
CA ALA A 79 9.79 -0.82 -11.01
C ALA A 79 11.31 -0.62 -10.90
N ARG A 80 11.74 0.63 -10.66
CA ARG A 80 13.14 1.00 -10.53
C ARG A 80 13.37 1.92 -9.33
N PRO A 81 14.51 1.80 -8.64
CA PRO A 81 14.84 2.70 -7.55
C PRO A 81 15.11 4.12 -8.08
N VAL A 82 14.76 5.11 -7.26
CA VAL A 82 15.06 6.52 -7.52
C VAL A 82 16.56 6.78 -7.43
N ILE A 83 17.04 7.67 -8.29
CA ILE A 83 18.40 8.19 -8.32
C ILE A 83 18.39 9.55 -7.62
N TYR A 84 18.97 9.58 -6.42
CA TYR A 84 19.17 10.80 -5.65
C TYR A 84 20.51 11.41 -6.02
N CYS A 85 20.49 12.60 -6.62
CA CYS A 85 21.71 13.31 -6.98
C CYS A 85 21.48 14.82 -7.03
N ASP A 86 22.56 15.58 -7.18
CA ASP A 86 22.47 17.02 -7.34
C ASP A 86 21.78 17.37 -8.67
N PHE A 87 21.23 18.58 -8.75
CA PHE A 87 20.54 19.05 -9.95
C PHE A 87 21.39 18.97 -11.22
N LEU A 88 22.69 19.19 -11.13
CA LEU A 88 23.59 19.13 -12.29
C LEU A 88 23.85 17.68 -12.74
N ASP A 89 23.93 16.72 -11.82
CA ASP A 89 24.16 15.31 -12.14
C ASP A 89 22.96 14.67 -12.85
N LYS A 90 21.76 15.27 -12.72
CA LYS A 90 20.56 14.85 -13.44
C LYS A 90 20.81 14.74 -14.95
N PHE A 91 21.62 15.63 -15.52
CA PHE A 91 21.87 15.67 -16.96
C PHE A 91 22.65 14.44 -17.46
N ASP A 92 23.34 13.71 -16.57
CA ASP A 92 24.04 12.47 -16.92
C ASP A 92 23.10 11.24 -16.95
N ILE A 93 21.90 11.34 -16.36
CA ILE A 93 20.91 10.24 -16.28
C ILE A 93 20.17 10.05 -17.63
N GLY A 94 20.18 11.07 -18.48
CA GLY A 94 19.46 11.09 -19.75
C GLY A 94 17.97 11.42 -19.59
N GLU A 95 17.42 12.15 -20.56
CA GLU A 95 16.07 12.74 -20.45
C GLU A 95 14.96 11.71 -20.25
N ASP A 96 15.06 10.56 -20.92
CA ASP A 96 14.07 9.48 -20.85
C ASP A 96 13.97 8.84 -19.46
N SER A 97 15.00 9.01 -18.63
CA SER A 97 15.15 8.47 -17.29
C SER A 97 15.00 9.54 -16.20
N HIS A 98 14.72 10.80 -16.56
CA HIS A 98 14.50 11.88 -15.58
C HIS A 98 13.34 11.61 -14.61
N TRP A 99 12.42 10.71 -14.94
CA TRP A 99 11.37 10.27 -14.01
C TRP A 99 11.94 9.50 -12.79
N LEU A 100 13.18 9.04 -12.85
CA LEU A 100 13.90 8.42 -11.73
C LEU A 100 14.69 9.41 -10.90
N TYR A 101 14.82 10.67 -11.33
CA TYR A 101 15.58 11.68 -10.61
C TYR A 101 14.81 12.21 -9.41
N GLU A 102 15.50 12.35 -8.28
CA GLU A 102 15.07 13.12 -7.12
C GLU A 102 16.25 13.98 -6.64
N GLU A 103 15.99 15.24 -6.30
CA GLU A 103 17.04 16.15 -5.86
C GLU A 103 17.54 15.75 -4.46
N LEU A 104 18.85 15.58 -4.31
CA LEU A 104 19.47 15.33 -3.01
C LEU A 104 19.76 16.66 -2.29
N ASP A 105 18.82 17.13 -1.46
CA ASP A 105 19.01 18.33 -0.64
C ASP A 105 18.87 18.03 0.85
N ILE A 106 19.94 17.49 1.45
CA ILE A 106 20.00 17.11 2.88
C ILE A 106 19.76 18.28 3.84
N GLN A 107 19.92 19.53 3.39
CA GLN A 107 19.72 20.71 4.23
C GLN A 107 18.23 21.08 4.34
N LYS A 108 17.44 20.74 3.33
CA LYS A 108 15.98 20.90 3.35
C LYS A 108 15.30 19.62 3.81
N HIS A 109 15.46 18.55 3.04
CA HIS A 109 14.78 17.27 3.21
C HIS A 109 15.67 16.13 2.72
N ASP A 110 15.98 15.18 3.58
CA ASP A 110 16.52 13.90 3.14
C ASP A 110 15.35 12.97 2.80
N PHE A 111 15.15 12.63 1.52
CA PHE A 111 14.15 11.66 1.09
C PHE A 111 14.72 10.25 0.89
N GLN A 112 16.03 10.05 1.04
CA GLN A 112 16.68 8.75 0.79
C GLN A 112 16.19 7.68 1.76
N TRP A 113 15.76 8.07 2.97
CA TRP A 113 15.17 7.15 3.94
C TRP A 113 13.86 6.52 3.47
N LEU A 114 13.15 7.11 2.49
CA LEU A 114 11.96 6.52 1.86
C LEU A 114 12.30 5.35 0.95
N ARG A 115 13.56 5.24 0.51
CA ARG A 115 14.01 4.20 -0.45
C ARG A 115 13.02 4.11 -1.60
N GLU A 116 12.81 5.23 -2.29
CA GLU A 116 11.72 5.36 -3.23
C GLU A 116 11.96 4.49 -4.47
N TRP A 117 10.89 3.83 -4.92
CA TRP A 117 10.81 3.11 -6.17
C TRP A 117 9.74 3.76 -7.05
N ARG A 118 9.95 3.76 -8.37
CA ARG A 118 8.99 4.33 -9.31
C ARG A 118 8.64 3.35 -10.42
N ILE A 119 7.41 3.46 -10.91
CA ILE A 119 6.95 2.88 -12.18
C ILE A 119 6.56 4.03 -13.10
N LYS A 120 7.07 4.06 -14.33
CA LYS A 120 6.75 5.09 -15.32
C LYS A 120 5.29 4.96 -15.78
N GLY A 121 4.58 6.07 -15.87
CA GLY A 121 3.17 6.16 -16.21
C GLY A 121 2.25 5.85 -15.03
N SER A 122 1.03 5.42 -15.35
CA SER A 122 0.11 4.80 -14.41
C SER A 122 0.44 3.33 -14.22
N PHE A 123 0.12 2.77 -13.07
CA PHE A 123 0.29 1.35 -12.78
C PHE A 123 -1.08 0.65 -12.73
N ASP A 124 -1.44 -0.03 -13.82
CA ASP A 124 -2.61 -0.90 -13.91
C ASP A 124 -2.29 -2.25 -13.29
N PHE A 125 -3.01 -2.61 -12.23
CA PHE A 125 -2.86 -3.86 -11.50
C PHE A 125 -4.06 -4.80 -11.65
N SER A 126 -4.92 -4.58 -12.66
CA SER A 126 -6.09 -5.43 -12.96
C SER A 126 -5.74 -6.89 -13.28
N LYS A 127 -4.50 -7.15 -13.68
CA LYS A 127 -3.96 -8.49 -13.96
C LYS A 127 -3.08 -9.05 -12.84
N VAL A 128 -2.84 -8.29 -11.78
CA VAL A 128 -2.04 -8.75 -10.63
C VAL A 128 -2.90 -9.71 -9.80
N ASP A 129 -2.34 -10.88 -9.47
CA ASP A 129 -2.96 -11.79 -8.50
C ASP A 129 -3.10 -11.07 -7.14
N ARG A 130 -4.31 -11.06 -6.58
CA ARG A 130 -4.63 -10.44 -5.28
C ARG A 130 -3.73 -10.96 -4.14
N ASN A 131 -3.17 -12.17 -4.26
CA ASN A 131 -2.19 -12.69 -3.30
C ASN A 131 -0.86 -11.92 -3.27
N ASN A 132 -0.59 -11.10 -4.28
CA ASN A 132 0.59 -10.23 -4.33
C ASN A 132 0.28 -8.79 -3.90
N ILE A 133 -0.95 -8.53 -3.42
CA ILE A 133 -1.43 -7.22 -2.98
C ILE A 133 -1.75 -7.28 -1.49
N VAL A 134 -1.38 -6.23 -0.77
CA VAL A 134 -1.75 -6.01 0.63
C VAL A 134 -2.30 -4.60 0.82
N ILE A 135 -3.40 -4.47 1.53
CA ILE A 135 -4.01 -3.17 1.84
C ILE A 135 -3.56 -2.73 3.23
N VAL A 136 -3.14 -1.48 3.35
CA VAL A 136 -2.77 -0.86 4.63
C VAL A 136 -3.88 0.11 5.02
N VAL A 137 -4.40 -0.05 6.23
CA VAL A 137 -5.44 0.81 6.79
C VAL A 137 -5.03 1.34 8.16
N GLU A 138 -5.59 2.47 8.58
CA GLU A 138 -5.25 3.06 9.88
C GLU A 138 -5.73 2.18 11.04
N ASN A 139 -7.01 1.80 11.04
CA ASN A 139 -7.64 1.04 12.12
C ASN A 139 -8.18 -0.29 11.62
N LYS A 140 -8.28 -1.28 12.51
CA LYS A 140 -8.85 -2.59 12.18
C LYS A 140 -10.27 -2.50 11.59
N ASN A 141 -11.09 -1.56 12.06
CA ASN A 141 -12.45 -1.36 11.56
C ASN A 141 -12.49 -0.90 10.09
N ASP A 142 -11.43 -0.25 9.61
CA ASP A 142 -11.35 0.22 8.22
C ASP A 142 -11.13 -0.93 7.23
N ILE A 143 -10.78 -2.13 7.71
CA ILE A 143 -10.62 -3.33 6.89
C ILE A 143 -11.94 -3.68 6.20
N GLU A 144 -13.09 -3.47 6.85
CA GLU A 144 -14.39 -3.82 6.26
C GLU A 144 -14.66 -3.06 4.95
N THR A 145 -14.18 -1.82 4.86
CA THR A 145 -14.39 -0.95 3.70
C THR A 145 -13.58 -1.39 2.47
N CYS A 146 -12.37 -1.94 2.69
CA CYS A 146 -11.40 -2.15 1.60
C CYS A 146 -10.96 -3.61 1.43
N GLY A 147 -11.19 -4.45 2.44
CA GLY A 147 -10.62 -5.79 2.58
C GLY A 147 -11.62 -6.92 2.40
N TYR A 148 -12.92 -6.64 2.43
CA TYR A 148 -13.99 -7.62 2.30
C TYR A 148 -14.92 -7.33 1.13
N TYR A 149 -15.63 -8.35 0.66
CA TYR A 149 -16.75 -8.23 -0.27
C TYR A 149 -17.88 -9.16 0.16
N VAL A 150 -19.11 -8.77 -0.18
CA VAL A 150 -20.30 -9.58 0.07
C VAL A 150 -20.51 -10.54 -1.11
N ASP A 151 -20.78 -11.80 -0.81
CA ASP A 151 -21.05 -12.87 -1.77
C ASP A 151 -22.27 -13.69 -1.32
N ASN A 152 -22.80 -14.56 -2.19
CA ASN A 152 -23.88 -15.49 -1.88
C ASN A 152 -25.12 -14.83 -1.22
N ILE A 153 -25.55 -13.68 -1.74
CA ILE A 153 -26.72 -12.97 -1.22
C ILE A 153 -28.00 -13.75 -1.51
N VAL A 154 -28.68 -14.22 -0.45
CA VAL A 154 -29.97 -14.91 -0.49
C VAL A 154 -31.02 -13.99 0.15
N PRO A 155 -31.79 -13.24 -0.67
CA PRO A 155 -32.80 -12.34 -0.16
C PRO A 155 -34.03 -13.10 0.32
N HIS A 156 -34.58 -12.67 1.45
CA HIS A 156 -35.78 -13.22 2.05
C HIS A 156 -36.94 -12.22 1.97
N TYR A 157 -38.12 -12.76 1.71
CA TYR A 157 -39.35 -11.99 1.49
C TYR A 157 -40.49 -12.51 2.38
N ASP A 158 -41.29 -11.59 2.91
CA ASP A 158 -42.56 -11.87 3.59
C ASP A 158 -43.68 -11.07 2.91
N ASN A 159 -44.75 -11.75 2.50
CA ASN A 159 -45.85 -11.18 1.71
C ASN A 159 -45.42 -10.39 0.45
N GLY A 160 -44.26 -10.71 -0.13
CA GLY A 160 -43.70 -10.02 -1.30
C GLY A 160 -42.89 -8.78 -0.97
N GLU A 161 -42.72 -8.43 0.31
CA GLU A 161 -41.82 -7.37 0.77
C GLU A 161 -40.49 -7.96 1.23
N PHE A 162 -39.39 -7.34 0.83
CA PHE A 162 -38.05 -7.71 1.30
C PHE A 162 -37.93 -7.41 2.79
N TYR A 163 -37.46 -8.39 3.58
CA TYR A 163 -37.26 -8.18 5.03
C TYR A 163 -35.80 -8.34 5.45
N ASP A 164 -35.04 -9.27 4.86
CA ASP A 164 -33.64 -9.52 5.21
C ASP A 164 -32.93 -10.31 4.10
N ALA A 165 -31.61 -10.49 4.19
CA ALA A 165 -30.86 -11.40 3.33
C ALA A 165 -29.79 -12.14 4.13
N ASP A 166 -29.63 -13.44 3.85
CA ASP A 166 -28.39 -14.13 4.22
C ASP A 166 -27.31 -13.77 3.21
N PHE A 167 -26.07 -13.63 3.67
CA PHE A 167 -24.93 -13.39 2.80
C PHE A 167 -23.64 -13.87 3.45
N ASP A 168 -22.68 -14.22 2.60
CA ASP A 168 -21.32 -14.50 3.02
C ASP A 168 -20.49 -13.21 2.91
N ILE A 169 -19.63 -12.98 3.90
CA ILE A 169 -18.59 -11.97 3.81
C ILE A 169 -17.28 -12.68 3.50
N LYS A 170 -16.62 -12.31 2.41
CA LYS A 170 -15.37 -12.94 1.97
C LYS A 170 -14.22 -11.96 1.95
N ARG A 171 -13.02 -12.46 2.24
CA ARG A 171 -11.77 -11.68 2.12
C ARG A 171 -11.45 -11.35 0.67
N LEU A 172 -11.49 -10.08 0.32
CA LEU A 172 -11.11 -9.53 -0.98
C LEU A 172 -9.59 -9.40 -1.11
N TYR A 173 -8.96 -8.77 -0.10
CA TYR A 173 -7.52 -8.55 -0.05
C TYR A 173 -6.96 -8.95 1.31
N ARG A 174 -5.64 -9.19 1.33
CA ARG A 174 -4.90 -9.24 2.59
C ARG A 174 -4.77 -7.82 3.14
N CYS A 175 -4.90 -7.65 4.45
CA CYS A 175 -4.91 -6.34 5.08
C CYS A 175 -3.96 -6.26 6.27
N VAL A 176 -3.39 -5.08 6.49
CA VAL A 176 -2.64 -4.71 7.69
C VAL A 176 -3.28 -3.46 8.27
N ALA A 177 -3.70 -3.53 9.53
CA ALA A 177 -4.14 -2.37 10.28
C ALA A 177 -2.96 -1.81 11.10
N LEU A 178 -2.70 -0.52 10.96
CA LEU A 178 -1.53 0.12 11.60
C LEU A 178 -1.65 0.15 13.13
N ASP A 179 -2.86 0.29 13.68
CA ASP A 179 -3.13 0.24 15.11
C ASP A 179 -2.82 -1.12 15.75
N GLU A 180 -3.16 -2.22 15.07
CA GLU A 180 -2.82 -3.59 15.48
C GLU A 180 -1.32 -3.82 15.33
N LEU A 181 -0.74 -3.45 14.18
CA LEU A 181 0.70 -3.59 13.94
C LEU A 181 1.53 -2.86 15.00
N LYS A 182 1.07 -1.69 15.46
CA LYS A 182 1.73 -0.92 16.52
C LYS A 182 1.78 -1.64 17.85
N LYS A 183 0.77 -2.46 18.17
CA LYS A 183 0.76 -3.29 19.40
C LYS A 183 1.83 -4.38 19.29
N GLU A 184 1.90 -5.04 18.14
CA GLU A 184 2.85 -6.11 17.85
C GLU A 184 4.32 -5.63 17.86
N ILE A 185 4.60 -4.45 17.30
CA ILE A 185 5.95 -3.84 17.29
C ILE A 185 6.44 -3.50 18.71
N LYS A 186 5.54 -3.17 19.63
CA LYS A 186 5.91 -2.76 20.99
C LYS A 186 6.39 -3.96 21.83
N ASP A 187 5.91 -5.15 21.49
CA ASP A 187 6.10 -6.36 22.29
C ASP A 187 7.14 -7.33 21.68
N ASN A 188 7.55 -7.14 20.41
CA ASN A 188 8.65 -7.84 19.73
C ASN A 188 9.31 -6.97 18.65
N ILE A 189 10.57 -7.24 18.29
CA ILE A 189 11.27 -6.62 17.14
C ILE A 189 10.68 -7.20 15.85
N LEU A 190 9.40 -6.91 15.57
CA LEU A 190 8.72 -7.43 14.39
C LEU A 190 9.32 -6.78 13.14
N GLY A 191 9.96 -7.60 12.31
CA GLY A 191 10.46 -7.18 11.00
C GLY A 191 9.44 -7.40 9.89
N ASP A 192 9.61 -6.71 8.76
CA ASP A 192 8.70 -6.80 7.61
C ASP A 192 8.59 -8.21 6.99
N TYR A 193 9.58 -9.08 7.20
CA TYR A 193 9.51 -10.48 6.77
C TYR A 193 8.65 -11.36 7.69
N GLU A 194 8.61 -11.05 8.99
CA GLU A 194 7.67 -11.69 9.91
C GLU A 194 6.25 -11.17 9.64
N LEU A 195 6.12 -9.87 9.38
CA LEU A 195 4.88 -9.27 8.92
C LEU A 195 4.41 -9.91 7.60
N LYS A 196 5.31 -10.16 6.63
CA LYS A 196 4.97 -10.91 5.41
C LYS A 196 4.39 -12.28 5.73
N ALA A 197 4.99 -13.02 6.67
CA ALA A 197 4.46 -14.33 7.07
C ALA A 197 3.07 -14.24 7.71
N ILE A 198 2.77 -13.16 8.44
CA ILE A 198 1.44 -12.88 9.00
C ILE A 198 0.45 -12.54 7.86
N ILE A 199 0.83 -11.65 6.94
CA ILE A 199 0.04 -11.27 5.77
C ILE A 199 -0.31 -12.52 4.93
N GLU A 200 0.67 -13.37 4.65
CA GLU A 200 0.49 -14.54 3.77
C GLU A 200 -0.38 -15.64 4.37
N LYS A 201 -0.60 -15.64 5.70
CA LYS A 201 -1.57 -16.54 6.35
C LYS A 201 -3.02 -16.14 6.08
N GLN A 202 -3.29 -14.88 5.70
CA GLN A 202 -4.62 -14.44 5.34
C GLN A 202 -5.00 -15.03 3.98
N LYS A 203 -6.05 -15.86 3.96
CA LYS A 203 -6.58 -16.48 2.74
C LYS A 203 -7.62 -15.58 2.09
N ILE A 204 -7.47 -15.37 0.80
CA ILE A 204 -8.42 -14.63 -0.04
C ILE A 204 -9.58 -15.58 -0.39
N ASP A 205 -10.77 -15.02 -0.56
CA ASP A 205 -12.04 -15.72 -0.82
C ASP A 205 -12.51 -16.69 0.30
N GLU A 206 -11.87 -16.64 1.47
CA GLU A 206 -12.34 -17.31 2.68
C GLU A 206 -13.50 -16.52 3.30
N ILE A 207 -14.54 -17.24 3.73
CA ILE A 207 -15.66 -16.67 4.48
C ILE A 207 -15.13 -16.23 5.85
N VAL A 208 -15.46 -15.00 6.24
CA VAL A 208 -15.07 -14.42 7.53
C VAL A 208 -16.31 -14.15 8.38
N GLU A 209 -16.21 -14.48 9.66
CA GLU A 209 -17.15 -14.01 10.69
C GLU A 209 -16.65 -12.66 11.19
N LEU A 210 -17.49 -11.61 11.08
CA LEU A 210 -17.20 -10.26 11.58
C LEU A 210 -17.58 -10.12 13.06
#